data_AF-A0A067PZE1-F1
#
_entry.id   AF-A0A067PZE1-F1
#
_cell.length_a   1.000
_cell.length_b   1.000
_cell.length_c   1.000
_cell.angle_alpha   90.00
_cell.angle_beta   90.00
_cell.angle_gamma   90.00
#
_symmetry.space_group_name_H-M   'P 1'
#
loop_
_entity.id
_entity.type
_entity.pdbx_description
1 polymer ?
#
loop_
_entity_poly.entity_id
_entity_poly.type
_entity_poly.pdbx_seq_one_letter_code
_entity_poly.pdbx_strand_id
1 'polypeptide(L)'
;ASSPFDDSDADIILRSSDNVDFRVHKLILKLHSAFFKTMFGLPQPPPVSQVLTLDRSTSRAIPSDHKDGLPLLRVTETSSCLHKLLRFCYSHLDEPELQTLEDIRIVLDAALKYEMDTISKRMRHRLVDIRYLKSNPIGVFAIGCHYRLRHEAITAARYTLRYPMLQSPTKELGFITGLEFFHLLTYHKKCGELASGIAFSPNLDWLPANQASYVWFNCRSSTCYSTKPIRWRGQNEHPTSWWTAYMDKVGQELRERPFGDVVTDPEILEPFLARAIKCPTCQSDVIADLSRFSKVLVGKIESEISKV
;
A
#
# COMPACT_ATOMS: atom_id res chain seq x y z
N ALA A 1 -25.10 -2.94 -21.20
CA ALA A 1 -24.11 -3.90 -20.72
C ALA A 1 -24.55 -5.27 -21.20
N SER A 2 -23.60 -6.15 -21.48
CA SER A 2 -23.87 -7.58 -21.68
C SER A 2 -24.05 -8.25 -20.32
N SER A 3 -24.31 -9.57 -20.34
CA SER A 3 -24.20 -10.46 -19.20
C SER A 3 -23.00 -10.09 -18.30
N PRO A 4 -23.20 -9.99 -16.97
CA PRO A 4 -24.39 -10.42 -16.23
C PRO A 4 -25.44 -9.32 -15.97
N PHE A 5 -25.37 -8.15 -16.64
CA PHE A 5 -26.23 -6.98 -16.35
C PHE A 5 -27.22 -6.67 -17.48
N ASP A 6 -27.73 -7.72 -18.13
CA ASP A 6 -28.74 -7.72 -19.19
C ASP A 6 -30.02 -8.50 -18.81
N ASP A 7 -30.22 -8.78 -17.52
CA ASP A 7 -31.34 -9.55 -16.99
C ASP A 7 -32.71 -8.93 -17.34
N SER A 8 -33.64 -9.77 -17.79
CA SER A 8 -35.01 -9.39 -18.14
C SER A 8 -35.86 -9.06 -16.92
N ASP A 9 -35.54 -9.62 -15.75
CA ASP A 9 -36.30 -9.45 -14.51
C ASP A 9 -35.88 -8.18 -13.72
N ALA A 10 -34.93 -7.41 -14.27
CA ALA A 10 -34.49 -6.14 -13.69
C ALA A 10 -35.64 -5.11 -13.59
N ASP A 11 -35.64 -4.33 -12.51
CA ASP A 11 -36.68 -3.33 -12.20
C ASP A 11 -36.19 -1.87 -12.30
N ILE A 12 -34.92 -1.67 -12.70
CA ILE A 12 -34.31 -0.38 -13.00
C ILE A 12 -33.13 -0.52 -13.97
N ILE A 13 -32.89 0.52 -14.77
CA ILE A 13 -31.70 0.63 -15.62
C ILE A 13 -30.80 1.74 -15.07
N LEU A 14 -29.55 1.41 -14.75
CA LEU A 14 -28.51 2.42 -14.51
C LEU A 14 -27.77 2.71 -15.82
N ARG A 15 -27.77 3.97 -16.27
CA ARG A 15 -26.98 4.41 -17.43
C ARG A 15 -25.71 5.09 -16.98
N SER A 16 -24.56 4.52 -17.35
CA SER A 16 -23.25 5.10 -17.10
C SER A 16 -23.02 6.39 -17.89
N SER A 17 -21.97 7.14 -17.53
CA SER A 17 -21.59 8.38 -18.22
C SER A 17 -21.12 8.18 -19.67
N ASP A 18 -20.64 6.98 -19.99
CA ASP A 18 -20.31 6.51 -21.33
C ASP A 18 -21.47 5.77 -22.03
N ASN A 19 -22.71 6.02 -21.58
CA ASN A 19 -23.98 5.56 -22.19
C ASN A 19 -24.18 4.03 -22.25
N VAL A 20 -23.57 3.28 -21.32
CA VAL A 20 -23.82 1.85 -21.17
C VAL A 20 -24.94 1.62 -20.16
N ASP A 21 -25.96 0.85 -20.56
CA ASP A 21 -27.12 0.55 -19.73
C ASP A 21 -26.94 -0.75 -18.94
N PHE A 22 -27.05 -0.69 -17.62
CA PHE A 22 -26.98 -1.84 -16.71
C PHE A 22 -28.38 -2.13 -16.20
N ARG A 23 -28.94 -3.28 -16.56
CA ARG A 23 -30.22 -3.77 -16.03
C ARG A 23 -29.94 -4.38 -14.65
N VAL A 24 -30.52 -3.80 -13.61
CA VAL A 24 -30.24 -4.18 -12.21
C VAL A 24 -31.51 -4.18 -11.36
N HIS A 25 -31.38 -4.67 -10.13
CA HIS A 25 -32.47 -4.80 -9.17
C HIS A 25 -32.35 -3.77 -8.04
N LYS A 26 -33.39 -2.97 -7.83
CA LYS A 26 -33.46 -1.97 -6.75
C LYS A 26 -33.21 -2.62 -5.40
N LEU A 27 -33.79 -3.78 -5.13
CA LEU A 27 -33.59 -4.48 -3.85
C LEU A 27 -32.10 -4.70 -3.54
N ILE A 28 -31.33 -5.18 -4.50
CA ILE A 28 -29.89 -5.43 -4.33
C ILE A 28 -29.17 -4.12 -4.03
N LEU A 29 -29.44 -3.06 -4.80
CA LEU A 29 -28.85 -1.73 -4.52
C LEU A 29 -29.21 -1.23 -3.11
N LYS A 30 -30.48 -1.37 -2.68
CA LYS A 30 -30.94 -0.96 -1.33
C LYS A 30 -30.27 -1.72 -0.19
N LEU A 31 -29.91 -2.99 -0.41
CA LEU A 31 -29.22 -3.81 0.58
C LEU A 31 -27.79 -3.34 0.80
N HIS A 32 -27.15 -2.80 -0.24
CA HIS A 32 -25.75 -2.38 -0.21
C HIS A 32 -25.55 -0.89 -0.02
N SER A 33 -26.57 -0.04 -0.24
CA SER A 33 -26.45 1.42 -0.28
C SER A 33 -27.58 2.12 0.47
N ALA A 34 -27.22 2.89 1.51
CA ALA A 34 -28.15 3.74 2.22
C ALA A 34 -28.69 4.88 1.33
N PHE A 35 -27.85 5.40 0.43
CA PHE A 35 -28.24 6.36 -0.60
C PHE A 35 -29.39 5.83 -1.47
N PHE A 36 -29.21 4.66 -2.11
CA PHE A 36 -30.24 4.08 -2.97
C PHE A 36 -31.49 3.64 -2.18
N LYS A 37 -31.30 3.16 -0.93
CA LYS A 37 -32.42 2.89 -0.02
C LYS A 37 -33.30 4.12 0.20
N THR A 38 -32.69 5.27 0.42
CA THR A 38 -33.40 6.54 0.62
C THR A 38 -34.01 7.01 -0.69
N MET A 39 -33.22 7.08 -1.77
CA MET A 39 -33.65 7.56 -3.08
C MET A 39 -34.88 6.81 -3.60
N PHE A 40 -34.90 5.48 -3.51
CA PHE A 40 -36.04 4.67 -3.97
C PHE A 40 -37.22 4.68 -3.01
N GLY A 41 -37.05 5.19 -1.79
CA GLY A 41 -38.13 5.39 -0.82
C GLY A 41 -38.83 6.75 -0.94
N LEU A 42 -38.28 7.69 -1.71
CA LEU A 42 -38.89 9.00 -1.91
C LEU A 42 -40.18 8.90 -2.73
N PRO A 43 -41.23 9.70 -2.42
CA PRO A 43 -42.43 9.79 -3.23
C PRO A 43 -42.05 10.19 -4.66
N GLN A 44 -42.41 9.38 -5.64
CA GLN A 44 -42.23 9.72 -7.04
C GLN A 44 -43.39 10.62 -7.50
N PRO A 45 -43.14 11.62 -8.36
CA PRO A 45 -44.22 12.34 -9.02
C PRO A 45 -45.18 11.33 -9.68
N PRO A 46 -46.50 11.59 -9.65
CA PRO A 46 -47.43 10.72 -10.36
C PRO A 46 -46.98 10.61 -11.82
N PRO A 47 -47.02 9.41 -12.42
CA PRO A 47 -46.65 9.24 -13.81
C PRO A 47 -47.50 10.22 -14.61
N VAL A 48 -46.84 11.12 -15.35
CA VAL A 48 -47.51 11.92 -16.35
C VAL A 48 -47.94 10.90 -17.40
N SER A 49 -49.17 10.38 -17.24
CA SER A 49 -49.86 9.68 -18.30
C SER A 49 -49.67 10.54 -19.52
N GLN A 50 -49.06 9.97 -20.57
CA GLN A 50 -48.96 10.61 -21.86
C GLN A 50 -50.38 10.87 -22.33
N VAL A 51 -50.97 11.98 -21.90
CA VAL A 51 -52.16 12.53 -22.52
C VAL A 51 -51.68 12.81 -23.92
N LEU A 52 -52.24 12.05 -24.86
CA LEU A 52 -52.07 12.22 -26.30
C LEU A 52 -52.62 13.60 -26.69
N THR A 53 -51.97 14.69 -26.29
CA THR A 53 -52.17 15.98 -26.92
C THR A 53 -51.38 15.91 -28.22
N LEU A 54 -52.13 15.58 -29.26
CA LEU A 54 -51.74 15.62 -30.65
C LEU A 54 -51.44 17.09 -31.04
N ASP A 55 -50.34 17.67 -30.57
CA ASP A 55 -49.87 18.94 -31.10
C ASP A 55 -48.42 18.83 -31.56
N ARG A 56 -48.29 18.72 -32.87
CA ARG A 56 -47.06 18.50 -33.62
C ARG A 56 -46.43 19.86 -33.88
N SER A 57 -45.75 20.43 -32.90
CA SER A 57 -44.65 21.38 -33.15
C SER A 57 -43.99 21.78 -31.83
N THR A 58 -42.67 21.60 -31.77
CA THR A 58 -41.75 22.03 -30.68
C THR A 58 -41.68 21.17 -29.39
N SER A 59 -41.59 19.84 -29.49
CA SER A 59 -41.07 19.05 -28.37
C SER A 59 -39.53 18.99 -28.41
N ARG A 60 -38.87 19.86 -27.63
CA ARG A 60 -37.53 19.51 -27.12
C ARG A 60 -37.72 18.23 -26.32
N ALA A 61 -37.19 17.12 -26.81
CA ALA A 61 -37.30 15.81 -26.16
C ALA A 61 -36.76 15.92 -24.73
N ILE A 62 -37.66 16.02 -23.75
CA ILE A 62 -37.32 15.80 -22.34
C ILE A 62 -36.77 14.37 -22.31
N PRO A 63 -35.54 14.14 -21.79
CA PRO A 63 -35.00 12.80 -21.71
C PRO A 63 -36.04 11.92 -21.02
N SER A 64 -36.50 10.84 -21.68
CA SER A 64 -37.45 9.95 -21.03
C SER A 64 -36.75 9.32 -19.84
N ASP A 65 -37.30 9.51 -18.64
CA ASP A 65 -36.84 8.87 -17.40
C ASP A 65 -37.11 7.35 -17.39
N HIS A 66 -37.45 6.79 -18.56
CA HIS A 66 -37.79 5.40 -18.77
C HIS A 66 -37.16 4.89 -20.08
N LYS A 67 -36.76 3.62 -20.07
CA LYS A 67 -36.31 2.87 -21.25
C LYS A 67 -36.81 1.43 -21.12
N ASP A 68 -37.35 0.87 -22.20
CA ASP A 68 -37.92 -0.49 -22.25
C ASP A 68 -38.97 -0.74 -21.15
N GLY A 69 -39.76 0.29 -20.81
CA GLY A 69 -40.75 0.21 -19.72
C GLY A 69 -40.17 0.29 -18.30
N LEU A 70 -38.84 0.32 -18.15
CA LEU A 70 -38.16 0.42 -16.85
C LEU A 70 -37.71 1.85 -16.56
N PRO A 71 -37.70 2.28 -15.28
CA PRO A 71 -37.08 3.54 -14.88
C PRO A 71 -35.60 3.57 -15.27
N LEU A 72 -35.15 4.69 -15.83
CA LEU A 72 -33.78 4.91 -16.28
C LEU A 72 -33.09 5.95 -15.39
N LEU A 73 -32.11 5.52 -14.60
CA LEU A 73 -31.30 6.39 -13.77
C LEU A 73 -29.93 6.62 -14.39
N ARG A 74 -29.63 7.88 -14.76
CA ARG A 74 -28.30 8.28 -15.24
C ARG A 74 -27.36 8.51 -14.07
N VAL A 75 -26.15 7.99 -14.17
CA VAL A 75 -25.10 8.13 -13.16
C VAL A 75 -23.81 8.69 -13.78
N THR A 76 -22.90 9.19 -12.97
CA THR A 76 -21.66 9.85 -13.46
C THR A 76 -20.52 8.85 -13.67
N GLU A 77 -20.66 7.67 -13.08
CA GLU A 77 -19.71 6.58 -13.09
C GLU A 77 -19.62 6.00 -14.50
N THR A 78 -18.41 5.66 -14.93
CA THR A 78 -18.18 4.97 -16.21
C THR A 78 -18.69 3.54 -16.15
N SER A 79 -18.89 2.93 -17.31
CA SER A 79 -19.28 1.53 -17.42
C SER A 79 -18.30 0.60 -16.71
N SER A 80 -16.99 0.86 -16.80
CA SER A 80 -15.94 0.09 -16.10
C SER A 80 -16.08 0.15 -14.58
N CYS A 81 -16.38 1.34 -14.02
CA CYS A 81 -16.61 1.51 -12.60
C CYS A 81 -17.88 0.76 -12.15
N LEU A 82 -19.00 0.99 -12.83
CA LEU A 82 -20.28 0.35 -12.49
C LEU A 82 -20.19 -1.16 -12.60
N HIS A 83 -19.56 -1.69 -13.65
CA HIS A 83 -19.41 -3.13 -13.83
C HIS A 83 -18.68 -3.76 -12.63
N LYS A 84 -17.60 -3.13 -12.12
CA LYS A 84 -16.87 -3.62 -10.94
C LYS A 84 -17.70 -3.46 -9.66
N LEU A 85 -18.26 -2.27 -9.43
CA LEU A 85 -19.05 -1.97 -8.23
C LEU A 85 -20.27 -2.90 -8.10
N LEU A 86 -21.01 -3.11 -9.19
CA LEU A 86 -22.20 -3.95 -9.21
C LEU A 86 -21.85 -5.41 -8.95
N ARG A 87 -20.73 -5.93 -9.44
CA ARG A 87 -20.29 -7.31 -9.10
C ARG A 87 -20.06 -7.52 -7.60
N PHE A 88 -19.67 -6.49 -6.85
CA PHE A 88 -19.63 -6.58 -5.38
C PHE A 88 -21.02 -6.59 -4.71
N CYS A 89 -22.05 -6.05 -5.37
CA CYS A 89 -23.42 -6.04 -4.85
C CYS A 89 -24.14 -7.36 -5.13
N TYR A 90 -23.79 -8.06 -6.21
CA TYR A 90 -24.44 -9.30 -6.63
C TYR A 90 -23.65 -10.51 -6.14
N SER A 91 -24.01 -11.00 -4.95
CA SER A 91 -23.25 -12.05 -4.23
C SER A 91 -23.10 -13.40 -4.94
N HIS A 92 -23.94 -13.69 -5.94
CA HIS A 92 -23.84 -14.90 -6.76
C HIS A 92 -22.84 -14.77 -7.91
N LEU A 93 -22.31 -13.58 -8.18
CA LEU A 93 -21.28 -13.34 -9.18
C LEU A 93 -19.89 -13.40 -8.54
N ASP A 94 -18.88 -13.80 -9.32
CA ASP A 94 -17.50 -13.70 -8.86
C ASP A 94 -17.10 -12.24 -8.64
N GLU A 95 -16.33 -11.98 -7.59
CA GLU A 95 -15.76 -10.66 -7.34
C GLU A 95 -14.95 -10.18 -8.55
N PRO A 96 -15.02 -8.89 -8.90
CA PRO A 96 -14.27 -8.37 -10.04
C PRO A 96 -12.77 -8.42 -9.75
N GLU A 97 -12.00 -8.72 -10.78
CA GLU A 97 -10.56 -8.53 -10.71
C GLU A 97 -10.24 -7.03 -10.67
N LEU A 98 -9.50 -6.61 -9.65
CA LEU A 98 -8.91 -5.28 -9.55
C LEU A 98 -7.44 -5.43 -9.92
N GLN A 99 -7.00 -4.83 -11.02
CA GLN A 99 -5.63 -5.00 -11.52
C GLN A 99 -4.75 -3.82 -11.13
N THR A 100 -5.34 -2.63 -11.02
CA THR A 100 -4.62 -1.38 -10.80
C THR A 100 -5.09 -0.65 -9.54
N LEU A 101 -4.28 0.29 -9.05
CA LEU A 101 -4.70 1.23 -8.00
C LEU A 101 -5.88 2.09 -8.46
N GLU A 102 -5.94 2.42 -9.75
CA GLU A 102 -7.05 3.16 -10.35
C GLU A 102 -8.37 2.38 -10.23
N ASP A 103 -8.36 1.06 -10.43
CA ASP A 103 -9.56 0.23 -10.25
C ASP A 103 -10.09 0.30 -8.81
N ILE A 104 -9.20 0.25 -7.82
CA ILE A 104 -9.60 0.39 -6.41
C ILE A 104 -10.17 1.78 -6.16
N ARG A 105 -9.50 2.82 -6.68
CA ARG A 105 -9.87 4.22 -6.51
C ARG A 105 -11.27 4.50 -7.05
N ILE A 106 -11.57 4.14 -8.29
CA ILE A 106 -12.87 4.41 -8.91
C ILE A 106 -14.02 3.66 -8.22
N VAL A 107 -13.77 2.44 -7.73
CA VAL A 107 -14.78 1.67 -6.98
C VAL A 107 -14.97 2.27 -5.60
N LEU A 108 -13.91 2.70 -4.93
CA LEU A 108 -13.98 3.38 -3.64
C LEU A 108 -14.71 4.73 -3.75
N ASP A 109 -14.43 5.53 -4.78
CA ASP A 109 -15.17 6.78 -5.07
C ASP A 109 -16.67 6.53 -5.15
N ALA A 110 -17.08 5.56 -5.97
CA ALA A 110 -18.48 5.23 -6.13
C ALA A 110 -19.10 4.65 -4.85
N ALA A 111 -18.37 3.78 -4.14
CA ALA A 111 -18.84 3.20 -2.89
C ALA A 111 -19.05 4.27 -1.80
N LEU A 112 -18.17 5.27 -1.71
CA LEU A 112 -18.34 6.40 -0.80
C LEU A 112 -19.52 7.28 -1.23
N LYS A 113 -19.61 7.63 -2.52
CA LYS A 113 -20.70 8.44 -3.08
C LYS A 113 -22.08 7.83 -2.84
N TYR A 114 -22.18 6.50 -2.96
CA TYR A 114 -23.43 5.78 -2.75
C TYR A 114 -23.59 5.22 -1.34
N GLU A 115 -22.77 5.63 -0.38
CA GLU A 115 -22.89 5.20 1.02
C GLU A 115 -22.92 3.65 1.15
N MET A 116 -22.02 2.98 0.44
CA MET A 116 -21.85 1.52 0.40
C MET A 116 -20.74 1.06 1.35
N ASP A 117 -20.99 1.16 2.66
CA ASP A 117 -19.98 0.94 3.71
C ASP A 117 -19.21 -0.37 3.60
N THR A 118 -19.90 -1.48 3.31
CA THR A 118 -19.27 -2.81 3.18
C THR A 118 -18.27 -2.85 2.02
N ILE A 119 -18.61 -2.22 0.90
CA ILE A 119 -17.76 -2.18 -0.29
C ILE A 119 -16.60 -1.21 -0.06
N SER A 120 -16.86 -0.05 0.55
CA SER A 120 -15.81 0.90 0.95
C SER A 120 -14.78 0.25 1.87
N LYS A 121 -15.22 -0.49 2.90
CA LYS A 121 -14.32 -1.27 3.78
C LYS A 121 -13.52 -2.32 3.03
N ARG A 122 -14.15 -3.01 2.06
CA ARG A 122 -13.47 -3.99 1.21
C ARG A 122 -12.38 -3.33 0.36
N MET A 123 -12.67 -2.20 -0.28
CA MET A 123 -11.68 -1.48 -1.10
C MET A 123 -10.49 -0.99 -0.29
N ARG A 124 -10.73 -0.51 0.94
CA ARG A 124 -9.66 -0.15 1.88
C ARG A 124 -8.73 -1.33 2.20
N HIS A 125 -9.29 -2.52 2.40
CA HIS A 125 -8.50 -3.74 2.61
C HIS A 125 -7.67 -4.09 1.37
N ARG A 126 -8.27 -4.01 0.17
CA ARG A 126 -7.58 -4.32 -1.10
C ARG A 126 -6.50 -3.29 -1.45
N LEU A 127 -6.67 -2.03 -1.04
CA LEU A 127 -5.69 -0.97 -1.21
C LEU A 127 -4.34 -1.32 -0.58
N VAL A 128 -4.36 -1.98 0.57
CA VAL A 128 -3.16 -2.42 1.30
C VAL A 128 -2.79 -3.88 1.02
N ASP A 129 -3.29 -4.48 -0.06
CA ASP A 129 -2.81 -5.80 -0.50
C ASP A 129 -1.30 -5.73 -0.80
N ILE A 130 -0.57 -6.79 -0.42
CA ILE A 130 0.89 -6.87 -0.53
C ILE A 130 1.40 -6.59 -1.96
N ARG A 131 0.62 -6.94 -2.98
CA ARG A 131 0.96 -6.69 -4.39
C ARG A 131 1.08 -5.21 -4.72
N TYR A 132 0.27 -4.35 -4.11
CA TYR A 132 0.34 -2.90 -4.32
C TYR A 132 1.36 -2.25 -3.41
N LEU A 133 1.49 -2.72 -2.17
CA LEU A 133 2.51 -2.24 -1.24
C LEU A 133 3.93 -2.51 -1.73
N LYS A 134 4.16 -3.62 -2.45
CA LYS A 134 5.47 -3.92 -3.07
C LYS A 134 5.70 -3.19 -4.39
N SER A 135 4.67 -3.06 -5.22
CA SER A 135 4.83 -2.46 -6.56
C SER A 135 4.77 -0.93 -6.54
N ASN A 136 3.96 -0.34 -5.66
CA ASN A 136 3.71 1.09 -5.63
C ASN A 136 3.26 1.60 -4.25
N PRO A 137 4.12 1.52 -3.21
CA PRO A 137 3.76 1.98 -1.87
C PRO A 137 3.47 3.48 -1.81
N ILE A 138 4.12 4.30 -2.64
CA ILE A 138 3.85 5.75 -2.71
C ILE A 138 2.45 6.01 -3.25
N GLY A 139 1.99 5.27 -4.24
CA GLY A 139 0.64 5.40 -4.78
C GLY A 139 -0.43 4.99 -3.78
N VAL A 140 -0.19 3.90 -3.03
CA VAL A 140 -1.05 3.49 -1.91
C VAL A 140 -1.11 4.56 -0.83
N PHE A 141 0.02 5.17 -0.48
CA PHE A 141 0.08 6.28 0.47
C PHE A 141 -0.74 7.47 -0.02
N ALA A 142 -0.57 7.87 -1.28
CA ALA A 142 -1.26 9.02 -1.86
C ALA A 142 -2.78 8.81 -1.87
N ILE A 143 -3.26 7.62 -2.26
CA ILE A 143 -4.68 7.25 -2.16
C ILE A 143 -5.13 7.28 -0.70
N GLY A 144 -4.34 6.73 0.22
CA GLY A 144 -4.63 6.75 1.65
C GLY A 144 -4.83 8.17 2.19
N CYS A 145 -3.96 9.10 1.83
CA CYS A 145 -4.09 10.52 2.19
C CYS A 145 -5.33 11.16 1.55
N HIS A 146 -5.52 10.97 0.24
CA HIS A 146 -6.64 11.53 -0.52
C HIS A 146 -8.00 11.22 0.13
N TYR A 147 -8.21 9.98 0.56
CA TYR A 147 -9.43 9.53 1.23
C TYR A 147 -9.39 9.62 2.76
N ARG A 148 -8.35 10.23 3.35
CA ARG A 148 -8.14 10.35 4.81
C ARG A 148 -8.13 9.00 5.55
N LEU A 149 -7.63 7.97 4.88
CA LEU A 149 -7.48 6.60 5.36
C LEU A 149 -6.18 6.46 6.13
N ARG A 150 -6.17 6.97 7.37
CA ARG A 150 -4.94 7.08 8.20
C ARG A 150 -4.20 5.74 8.35
N HIS A 151 -4.91 4.65 8.60
CA HIS A 151 -4.30 3.34 8.83
C HIS A 151 -3.59 2.82 7.57
N GLU A 152 -4.24 2.97 6.42
CA GLU A 152 -3.75 2.56 5.11
C GLU A 152 -2.56 3.44 4.67
N ALA A 153 -2.64 4.75 4.88
CA ALA A 153 -1.54 5.67 4.63
C ALA A 153 -0.30 5.34 5.49
N ILE A 154 -0.48 5.07 6.79
CA ILE A 154 0.63 4.66 7.68
C ILE A 154 1.23 3.33 7.21
N THR A 155 0.39 2.36 6.87
CA THR A 155 0.85 1.05 6.35
C THR A 155 1.71 1.24 5.11
N ALA A 156 1.23 2.03 4.14
CA ALA A 156 1.95 2.35 2.92
C ALA A 156 3.26 3.10 3.18
N ALA A 157 3.24 4.12 4.06
CA ALA A 157 4.43 4.88 4.44
C ALA A 157 5.53 3.97 5.01
N ARG A 158 5.17 3.01 5.87
CA ARG A 158 6.13 2.01 6.37
C ARG A 158 6.71 1.13 5.26
N TYR A 159 5.92 0.78 4.25
CA TYR A 159 6.40 0.01 3.11
C TYR A 159 7.33 0.79 2.19
N THR A 160 7.22 2.13 2.14
CA THR A 160 8.18 2.96 1.38
C THR A 160 9.61 2.84 1.91
N LEU A 161 9.80 2.49 3.18
CA LEU A 161 11.13 2.38 3.81
C LEU A 161 12.02 1.28 3.19
N ARG A 162 11.44 0.33 2.44
CA ARG A 162 12.18 -0.73 1.73
C ARG A 162 12.86 -0.26 0.44
N TYR A 163 12.51 0.94 -0.01
CA TYR A 163 12.92 1.48 -1.30
C TYR A 163 13.47 2.90 -1.15
N PRO A 164 14.42 3.31 -2.00
CA PRO A 164 14.80 4.71 -2.10
C PRO A 164 13.62 5.56 -2.61
N MET A 165 13.32 6.65 -1.89
CA MET A 165 12.04 7.36 -1.97
C MET A 165 11.74 8.04 -3.33
N LEU A 166 12.77 8.42 -4.10
CA LEU A 166 12.62 9.21 -5.33
C LEU A 166 12.95 8.45 -6.61
N GLN A 167 12.85 7.11 -6.60
CA GLN A 167 13.21 6.29 -7.76
C GLN A 167 12.10 6.14 -8.81
N SER A 168 10.84 6.19 -8.42
CA SER A 168 9.73 5.94 -9.35
C SER A 168 8.55 6.87 -9.09
N PRO A 169 8.24 7.79 -10.03
CA PRO A 169 7.07 8.65 -9.88
C PRO A 169 5.80 7.83 -10.05
N THR A 170 4.75 8.25 -9.36
CA THR A 170 3.43 7.62 -9.45
C THR A 170 2.36 8.67 -9.74
N LYS A 171 1.43 8.36 -10.63
CA LYS A 171 0.36 9.29 -11.05
C LYS A 171 -0.55 9.70 -9.88
N GLU A 172 -0.68 8.82 -8.88
CA GLU A 172 -1.49 9.01 -7.69
C GLU A 172 -1.00 10.17 -6.81
N LEU A 173 0.27 10.62 -6.96
CA LEU A 173 0.75 11.84 -6.29
C LEU A 173 -0.05 13.08 -6.70
N GLY A 174 -0.69 13.08 -7.88
CA GLY A 174 -1.59 14.15 -8.29
C GLY A 174 -2.84 14.31 -7.42
N PHE A 175 -3.13 13.35 -6.53
CA PHE A 175 -4.28 13.40 -5.62
C PHE A 175 -3.99 14.06 -4.27
N ILE A 176 -2.71 14.33 -3.98
CA ILE A 176 -2.27 14.88 -2.69
C ILE A 176 -1.56 16.21 -2.88
N THR A 177 -1.49 16.97 -1.80
CA THR A 177 -0.73 18.21 -1.73
C THR A 177 0.76 17.96 -1.63
N GLY A 178 1.57 18.95 -2.03
CA GLY A 178 3.02 18.92 -1.79
C GLY A 178 3.38 18.79 -0.31
N LEU A 179 2.52 19.28 0.59
CA LEU A 179 2.72 19.16 2.05
C LEU A 179 2.57 17.70 2.53
N GLU A 180 1.57 16.98 2.05
CA GLU A 180 1.37 15.56 2.39
C GLU A 180 2.54 14.71 1.89
N PHE A 181 3.02 14.98 0.68
CA PHE A 181 4.21 14.30 0.17
C PHE A 181 5.46 14.69 0.97
N PHE A 182 5.63 15.97 1.33
CA PHE A 182 6.74 16.42 2.18
C PHE A 182 6.78 15.73 3.55
N HIS A 183 5.61 15.45 4.14
CA HIS A 183 5.53 14.66 5.37
C HIS A 183 6.05 13.23 5.18
N LEU A 184 5.73 12.57 4.05
CA LEU A 184 6.28 11.24 3.72
C LEU A 184 7.80 11.28 3.56
N LEU A 185 8.33 12.29 2.85
CA LEU A 185 9.78 12.48 2.69
C LEU A 185 10.47 12.68 4.05
N THR A 186 9.88 13.52 4.90
CA THR A 186 10.40 13.79 6.24
C THR A 186 10.38 12.53 7.11
N TYR A 187 9.29 11.76 7.05
CA TYR A 187 9.16 10.48 7.74
C TYR A 187 10.26 9.50 7.32
N HIS A 188 10.44 9.29 6.01
CA HIS A 188 11.46 8.39 5.48
C HIS A 188 12.87 8.83 5.85
N LYS A 189 13.19 10.12 5.72
CA LYS A 189 14.48 10.69 6.15
C LYS A 189 14.76 10.44 7.62
N LYS A 190 13.79 10.70 8.51
CA LYS A 190 13.94 10.45 9.96
C LYS A 190 14.20 8.97 10.26
N CYS A 191 13.49 8.07 9.58
CA CYS A 191 13.72 6.63 9.70
C CYS A 191 15.15 6.26 9.24
N GLY A 192 15.62 6.85 8.12
CA GLY A 192 16.99 6.70 7.62
C GLY A 192 18.06 7.15 8.60
N GLU A 193 17.88 8.32 9.22
CA GLU A 193 18.79 8.85 10.23
C GLU A 193 18.86 7.95 11.47
N LEU A 194 17.71 7.47 11.97
CA LEU A 194 17.66 6.56 13.11
C LEU A 194 18.28 5.19 12.80
N ALA A 195 17.89 4.58 11.68
CA ALA A 195 18.34 3.25 11.29
C ALA A 195 19.86 3.24 11.03
N SER A 196 20.35 4.21 10.25
CA SER A 196 21.79 4.35 9.99
C SER A 196 22.60 4.69 11.25
N GLY A 197 22.01 5.46 12.18
CA GLY A 197 22.61 5.76 13.48
C GLY A 197 22.92 4.50 14.31
N ILE A 198 22.11 3.45 14.20
CA ILE A 198 22.38 2.15 14.86
C ILE A 198 23.65 1.51 14.29
N ALA A 199 23.81 1.55 12.97
CA ALA A 199 24.95 0.93 12.30
C ALA A 199 26.27 1.71 12.51
N PHE A 200 26.19 3.05 12.57
CA PHE A 200 27.36 3.91 12.82
C PHE A 200 27.70 4.09 14.30
N SER A 201 26.83 3.64 15.22
CA SER A 201 27.05 3.78 16.65
C SER A 201 28.29 2.99 17.08
N PRO A 202 29.25 3.63 17.79
CA PRO A 202 30.35 2.91 18.41
C PRO A 202 29.89 2.12 19.65
N ASN A 203 28.60 2.18 20.03
CA ASN A 203 28.04 1.49 21.18
C ASN A 203 27.06 0.39 20.74
N LEU A 204 27.39 -0.85 21.08
CA LEU A 204 26.61 -2.06 20.84
C LEU A 204 26.03 -2.68 22.12
N ASP A 205 25.92 -1.94 23.22
CA ASP A 205 25.32 -2.43 24.47
C ASP A 205 23.83 -2.82 24.32
N TRP A 206 23.21 -2.54 23.16
CA TRP A 206 21.89 -3.08 22.78
C TRP A 206 21.92 -4.56 22.37
N LEU A 207 23.09 -5.14 22.12
CA LEU A 207 23.23 -6.58 21.89
C LEU A 207 23.01 -7.36 23.20
N PRO A 208 22.36 -8.53 23.16
CA PRO A 208 22.14 -9.35 24.35
C PRO A 208 23.45 -9.72 25.07
N ALA A 209 23.53 -9.42 26.37
CA ALA A 209 24.71 -9.69 27.19
C ALA A 209 24.99 -11.20 27.39
N ASN A 210 23.95 -12.03 27.28
CA ASN A 210 24.02 -13.49 27.46
C ASN A 210 24.46 -14.25 26.20
N GLN A 211 24.75 -13.54 25.10
CA GLN A 211 25.10 -14.17 23.83
C GLN A 211 26.55 -14.68 23.84
N ALA A 212 26.88 -15.72 23.09
CA ALA A 212 28.29 -16.04 22.85
C ALA A 212 28.96 -14.87 22.09
N SER A 213 30.26 -14.66 22.32
CA SER A 213 31.03 -13.68 21.54
C SER A 213 30.95 -14.01 20.04
N TYR A 214 31.17 -13.00 19.22
CA TYR A 214 31.18 -13.12 17.78
C TYR A 214 32.62 -13.23 17.26
N VAL A 215 32.82 -13.96 16.17
CA VAL A 215 34.14 -14.27 15.61
C VAL A 215 34.95 -13.01 15.28
N TRP A 216 34.28 -11.91 14.92
CA TRP A 216 34.95 -10.64 14.65
C TRP A 216 35.53 -9.96 15.89
N PHE A 217 35.05 -10.27 17.10
CA PHE A 217 35.66 -9.79 18.36
C PHE A 217 36.80 -10.69 18.83
N ASN A 218 36.82 -11.95 18.41
CA ASN A 218 37.77 -12.96 18.88
C ASN A 218 38.95 -13.16 17.92
N CYS A 219 38.83 -12.73 16.66
CA CYS A 219 39.90 -12.86 15.68
C CYS A 219 41.11 -11.98 16.06
N ARG A 220 42.31 -12.57 16.00
CA ARG A 220 43.60 -11.89 16.26
C ARG A 220 44.53 -11.88 15.03
N SER A 221 44.01 -12.26 13.86
CA SER A 221 44.77 -12.23 12.61
C SER A 221 45.16 -10.81 12.22
N SER A 222 46.43 -10.59 11.87
CA SER A 222 46.92 -9.29 11.40
C SER A 222 46.19 -8.80 10.15
N THR A 223 45.74 -9.71 9.29
CA THR A 223 44.97 -9.40 8.06
C THR A 223 43.54 -8.93 8.34
N CYS A 224 43.06 -9.06 9.57
CA CYS A 224 41.70 -8.68 9.97
C CYS A 224 41.68 -7.49 10.94
N TYR A 225 42.81 -6.87 11.25
CA TYR A 225 42.91 -5.85 12.29
C TYR A 225 42.10 -4.57 11.98
N SER A 226 41.31 -4.09 12.95
CA SER A 226 40.64 -2.78 12.93
C SER A 226 41.15 -1.88 14.05
N THR A 227 41.39 -0.61 13.76
CA THR A 227 41.81 0.39 14.74
C THR A 227 40.65 1.08 15.45
N LYS A 228 39.40 0.87 15.01
CA LYS A 228 38.22 1.52 15.57
C LYS A 228 37.66 0.68 16.73
N PRO A 229 37.83 1.08 18.01
CA PRO A 229 37.19 0.37 19.11
C PRO A 229 35.68 0.60 19.09
N ILE A 230 34.94 -0.39 19.53
CA ILE A 230 33.50 -0.27 19.81
C ILE A 230 33.23 -0.73 21.24
N ARG A 231 32.21 -0.16 21.87
CA ARG A 231 31.77 -0.52 23.20
C ARG A 231 30.77 -1.67 23.12
N TRP A 232 31.06 -2.77 23.82
CA TRP A 232 30.13 -3.88 24.02
C TRP A 232 30.32 -4.47 25.41
N ARG A 233 29.22 -4.69 26.15
CA ARG A 233 29.25 -5.14 27.56
C ARG A 233 30.01 -4.19 28.47
N GLY A 234 29.99 -2.89 28.15
CA GLY A 234 30.78 -1.89 28.87
C GLY A 234 32.29 -2.00 28.68
N GLN A 235 32.77 -2.84 27.76
CA GLN A 235 34.20 -2.98 27.43
C GLN A 235 34.49 -2.47 26.02
N ASN A 236 35.73 -2.05 25.78
CA ASN A 236 36.20 -1.70 24.43
C ASN A 236 36.63 -2.97 23.71
N GLU A 237 35.91 -3.29 22.64
CA GLU A 237 36.17 -4.40 21.74
C GLU A 237 36.75 -3.90 20.42
N HIS A 238 37.62 -4.69 19.81
CA HIS A 238 38.23 -4.40 18.51
C HIS A 238 37.71 -5.41 17.48
N PRO A 239 36.63 -5.10 16.74
CA PRO A 239 36.10 -5.99 15.72
C PRO A 239 37.10 -6.13 14.56
N THR A 240 36.89 -7.11 13.71
CA THR A 240 37.66 -7.21 12.47
C THR A 240 37.34 -6.07 11.50
N SER A 241 38.32 -5.68 10.68
CA SER A 241 38.15 -4.62 9.68
C SER A 241 37.07 -4.92 8.65
N TRP A 242 36.79 -6.19 8.37
CA TRP A 242 35.73 -6.58 7.44
C TRP A 242 34.35 -6.33 8.04
N TRP A 243 34.20 -6.57 9.34
CA TRP A 243 32.95 -6.32 10.04
C TRP A 243 32.70 -4.82 10.19
N THR A 244 33.73 -4.03 10.52
CA THR A 244 33.62 -2.56 10.54
C THR A 244 33.19 -2.02 9.17
N ALA A 245 33.79 -2.50 8.08
CA ALA A 245 33.43 -2.08 6.73
C ALA A 245 32.00 -2.53 6.34
N TYR A 246 31.57 -3.70 6.79
CA TYR A 246 30.21 -4.18 6.62
C TYR A 246 29.19 -3.26 7.32
N MET A 247 29.43 -2.90 8.58
CA MET A 247 28.55 -1.99 9.32
C MET A 247 28.52 -0.59 8.70
N ASP A 248 29.67 -0.08 8.23
CA ASP A 248 29.74 1.19 7.51
C ASP A 248 28.87 1.15 6.23
N LYS A 249 28.89 0.03 5.48
CA LYS A 249 28.05 -0.16 4.28
C LYS A 249 26.57 -0.31 4.63
N VAL A 250 26.23 -1.10 5.64
CA VAL A 250 24.84 -1.21 6.15
C VAL A 250 24.29 0.15 6.55
N GLY A 251 25.08 0.96 7.26
CA GLY A 251 24.67 2.31 7.64
C GLY A 251 24.42 3.23 6.45
N GLN A 252 25.19 3.11 5.37
CA GLN A 252 24.97 3.87 4.13
C GLN A 252 23.66 3.45 3.47
N GLU A 253 23.42 2.14 3.32
CA GLU A 253 22.19 1.63 2.71
C GLU A 253 20.94 1.96 3.53
N LEU A 254 21.01 1.87 4.86
CA LEU A 254 19.90 2.21 5.74
C LEU A 254 19.47 3.69 5.66
N ARG A 255 20.31 4.59 5.14
CA ARG A 255 19.88 5.98 4.87
C ARG A 255 18.89 6.07 3.71
N GLU A 256 19.06 5.23 2.69
CA GLU A 256 18.24 5.22 1.48
C GLU A 256 17.04 4.28 1.61
N ARG A 257 17.24 3.14 2.26
CA ARG A 257 16.23 2.09 2.48
C ARG A 257 16.23 1.70 3.96
N PRO A 258 15.61 2.52 4.83
CA PRO A 258 15.54 2.29 6.28
C PRO A 258 14.64 1.10 6.64
N PHE A 259 15.04 -0.10 6.27
CA PHE A 259 14.34 -1.33 6.61
C PHE A 259 15.34 -2.44 6.95
N GLY A 260 14.93 -3.36 7.83
CA GLY A 260 15.84 -4.38 8.35
C GLY A 260 16.37 -5.35 7.27
N ASP A 261 15.67 -5.50 6.14
CA ASP A 261 16.06 -6.41 5.07
C ASP A 261 17.44 -6.10 4.46
N VAL A 262 17.87 -4.83 4.49
CA VAL A 262 19.22 -4.36 4.13
C VAL A 262 20.32 -5.19 4.80
N VAL A 263 20.13 -5.55 6.06
CA VAL A 263 21.14 -6.27 6.87
C VAL A 263 21.34 -7.70 6.37
N THR A 264 20.32 -8.26 5.72
CA THR A 264 20.28 -9.62 5.20
C THR A 264 20.40 -9.69 3.68
N ASP A 265 20.58 -8.55 3.01
CA ASP A 265 20.68 -8.47 1.55
C ASP A 265 21.99 -9.14 1.06
N PRO A 266 21.92 -10.20 0.23
CA PRO A 266 23.10 -10.87 -0.31
C PRO A 266 24.05 -9.93 -1.05
N GLU A 267 23.53 -8.95 -1.79
CA GLU A 267 24.35 -7.98 -2.53
C GLU A 267 25.23 -7.13 -1.59
N ILE A 268 24.74 -6.90 -0.37
CA ILE A 268 25.45 -6.18 0.68
C ILE A 268 26.39 -7.13 1.44
N LEU A 269 25.95 -8.35 1.77
CA LEU A 269 26.67 -9.28 2.63
C LEU A 269 27.84 -10.00 1.94
N GLU A 270 27.65 -10.47 0.70
CA GLU A 270 28.58 -11.35 0.00
C GLU A 270 30.01 -10.81 -0.10
N PRO A 271 30.25 -9.52 -0.42
CA PRO A 271 31.61 -8.98 -0.50
C PRO A 271 32.38 -9.09 0.83
N PHE A 272 31.69 -8.95 1.96
CA PHE A 272 32.31 -9.02 3.29
C PHE A 272 32.50 -10.47 3.75
N LEU A 273 31.55 -11.35 3.44
CA LEU A 273 31.69 -12.80 3.65
C LEU A 273 32.89 -13.36 2.87
N ALA A 274 33.01 -13.01 1.59
CA ALA A 274 34.14 -13.41 0.75
C ALA A 274 35.50 -12.92 1.30
N ARG A 275 35.51 -11.80 2.04
CA ARG A 275 36.70 -11.29 2.73
C ARG A 275 36.98 -12.03 4.03
N ALA A 276 35.94 -12.32 4.80
CA ALA A 276 36.04 -13.01 6.09
C ALA A 276 36.49 -14.48 5.95
N ILE A 277 35.97 -15.20 4.96
CA ILE A 277 36.28 -16.62 4.71
C ILE A 277 37.75 -16.85 4.36
N LYS A 278 38.49 -15.83 3.92
CA LYS A 278 39.94 -15.91 3.67
C LYS A 278 40.77 -16.00 4.96
N CYS A 279 40.20 -15.68 6.11
CA CYS A 279 40.88 -15.79 7.40
C CYS A 279 40.55 -17.14 8.06
N PRO A 280 41.55 -17.98 8.41
CA PRO A 280 41.31 -19.29 9.02
C PRO A 280 40.47 -19.25 10.31
N THR A 281 40.60 -18.19 11.10
CA THR A 281 39.79 -18.00 12.33
C THR A 281 38.36 -17.60 12.00
N CYS A 282 38.15 -16.69 11.03
CA CYS A 282 36.81 -16.20 10.71
C CYS A 282 35.98 -17.22 9.94
N GLN A 283 36.61 -18.02 9.07
CA GLN A 283 35.94 -18.97 8.19
C GLN A 283 35.04 -19.96 8.94
N SER A 284 35.43 -20.39 10.15
CA SER A 284 34.70 -21.39 10.92
C SER A 284 33.31 -20.94 11.34
N ASP A 285 33.19 -19.69 11.80
CA ASP A 285 31.98 -19.23 12.51
C ASP A 285 31.26 -18.07 11.82
N VAL A 286 31.89 -17.41 10.83
CA VAL A 286 31.37 -16.14 10.26
C VAL A 286 29.93 -16.25 9.76
N ILE A 287 29.55 -17.33 9.10
CA ILE A 287 28.21 -17.48 8.53
C ILE A 287 27.16 -17.59 9.67
N ALA A 288 27.44 -18.43 10.67
CA ALA A 288 26.54 -18.64 11.80
C ALA A 288 26.42 -17.37 12.66
N ASP A 289 27.55 -16.72 12.94
CA ASP A 289 27.61 -15.51 13.74
C ASP A 289 26.94 -14.32 13.08
N LEU A 290 27.16 -14.14 11.77
CA LEU A 290 26.54 -13.06 11.01
C LEU A 290 25.03 -13.28 10.92
N SER A 291 24.56 -14.50 10.63
CA SER A 291 23.12 -14.81 10.63
C SER A 291 22.46 -14.49 11.98
N ARG A 292 23.14 -14.83 13.08
CA ARG A 292 22.66 -14.55 14.44
C ARG A 292 22.64 -13.05 14.74
N PHE A 293 23.69 -12.33 14.36
CA PHE A 293 23.80 -10.88 14.53
C PHE A 293 22.74 -10.14 13.71
N SER A 294 22.57 -10.50 12.43
CA SER A 294 21.61 -9.87 11.52
C SER A 294 20.19 -9.93 12.06
N LYS A 295 19.77 -11.06 12.66
CA LYS A 295 18.45 -11.18 13.31
C LYS A 295 18.24 -10.17 14.44
N VAL A 296 19.25 -9.97 15.28
CA VAL A 296 19.19 -9.00 16.39
C VAL A 296 19.21 -7.57 15.85
N LEU A 297 20.05 -7.29 14.87
CA LEU A 297 20.14 -5.97 14.24
C LEU A 297 18.85 -5.58 13.52
N VAL A 298 18.20 -6.50 12.79
CA VAL A 298 16.87 -6.31 12.19
C VAL A 298 15.86 -5.89 13.25
N GLY A 299 15.75 -6.66 14.34
CA GLY A 299 14.81 -6.34 15.43
C GLY A 299 15.10 -4.98 16.09
N LYS A 300 16.38 -4.62 16.24
CA LYS A 300 16.78 -3.31 16.77
C LYS A 300 16.38 -2.17 15.82
N ILE A 301 16.63 -2.31 14.52
CA ILE A 301 16.25 -1.32 13.51
C ILE A 301 14.74 -1.11 13.50
N GLU A 302 13.98 -2.19 13.39
CA GLU A 302 12.50 -2.12 13.34
C GLU A 302 11.91 -1.51 14.61
N SER A 303 12.48 -1.82 15.79
CA SER A 303 12.04 -1.26 17.07
C SER A 303 12.35 0.23 17.22
N GLU A 304 13.45 0.75 16.63
CA GLU A 304 13.74 2.18 16.68
C GLU A 304 12.89 2.96 15.66
N ILE A 305 12.72 2.42 14.46
CA ILE A 305 11.87 3.02 13.42
C ILE A 305 10.41 3.11 13.87
N SER A 306 9.90 2.12 14.62
CA SER A 306 8.51 2.14 15.10
C SER A 306 8.18 3.27 16.07
N LYS A 307 9.18 4.04 16.53
CA LYS A 307 8.99 5.18 17.44
C LYS A 307 8.72 6.50 16.71
N VAL A 308 8.88 6.53 15.38
CA VAL A 308 8.62 7.69 14.51
C VAL A 308 7.16 7.75 14.10
#